data_AF-A0A5C9B4Q8-F1
#
_entry.id   AF-A0A5C9B4Q8-F1
#
_cell.length_a   1.000
_cell.length_b   1.000
_cell.length_c   1.000
_cell.angle_alpha   90.00
_cell.angle_beta   90.00
_cell.angle_gamma   90.00
#
_symmetry.space_group_name_H-M   'P 1'
#
loop_
_entity.id
_entity.type
_entity.pdbx_description
1 polymer ?
#
loop_
_entity_poly.entity_id
_entity_poly.type
_entity_poly.pdbx_seq_one_letter_code
_entity_poly.pdbx_strand_id
1 'polypeptide(L)'
;MQTLRVDYPDHNLTFAMASAMAKSAACDSQMQSPTIMAWHQHGTDSVSPSYDGIDPQSWWAKYGEGNGGRLEVTVGDQFDFILMETRGFETVGRLPVSNLVAEDGVEYICLTPLLGGSAKPNERACVPLDEWMADQY
;
A
#
# COMPACT_ATOMS: atom_id res chain seq x y z
N MET A 1 -0.21 16.32 -6.02
CA MET A 1 0.59 15.72 -4.93
C MET A 1 1.67 16.70 -4.44
N GLN A 2 1.99 16.74 -3.14
CA GLN A 2 3.17 17.47 -2.62
C GLN A 2 4.44 16.63 -2.85
N THR A 3 5.59 17.27 -3.08
CA THR A 3 6.87 16.56 -3.26
C THR A 3 7.91 17.07 -2.26
N LEU A 4 8.71 16.15 -1.70
CA LEU A 4 9.88 16.44 -0.89
C LEU A 4 11.11 15.75 -1.45
N ARG A 5 12.28 16.32 -1.16
CA ARG A 5 13.57 15.73 -1.50
C ARG A 5 14.40 15.57 -0.25
N VAL A 6 14.96 14.38 -0.08
CA VAL A 6 15.94 14.05 0.95
C VAL A 6 17.27 13.85 0.26
N ASP A 7 18.21 14.75 0.46
CA ASP A 7 19.54 14.62 -0.10
C ASP A 7 20.34 13.53 0.64
N TYR A 8 20.99 12.67 -0.12
CA TYR A 8 21.85 11.62 0.40
C TYR A 8 23.10 11.51 -0.50
N PRO A 9 24.32 11.69 0.05
CA PRO A 9 25.53 11.89 -0.76
C PRO A 9 26.11 10.60 -1.36
N ASP A 10 25.76 9.42 -0.85
CA ASP A 10 26.34 8.15 -1.32
C ASP A 10 25.37 7.40 -2.24
N HIS A 11 25.89 6.74 -3.29
CA HIS A 11 25.07 5.94 -4.21
C HIS A 11 24.80 4.49 -3.73
N ASN A 12 24.97 4.23 -2.44
CA ASN A 12 24.76 2.91 -1.83
C ASN A 12 23.45 2.84 -1.03
N LEU A 13 22.42 3.62 -1.41
CA LEU A 13 21.12 3.51 -0.77
C LEU A 13 20.53 2.12 -1.01
N THR A 14 20.21 1.45 0.08
CA THR A 14 19.32 0.28 0.05
C THR A 14 17.87 0.74 0.16
N PHE A 15 16.94 -0.07 -0.34
CA PHE A 15 15.49 0.17 -0.15
C PHE A 15 15.13 0.40 1.32
N ALA A 16 15.71 -0.38 2.24
CA ALA A 16 15.44 -0.26 3.68
C ALA A 16 15.87 1.11 4.24
N MET A 17 17.03 1.61 3.83
CA MET A 17 17.52 2.93 4.22
C MET A 17 16.67 4.04 3.60
N ALA A 18 16.41 3.97 2.30
CA ALA A 18 15.66 4.96 1.55
C ALA A 18 14.21 5.07 2.07
N SER A 19 13.54 3.94 2.30
CA SER A 19 12.17 3.90 2.83
C SER A 19 12.07 4.45 4.25
N ALA A 20 13.08 4.23 5.10
CA ALA A 20 13.13 4.81 6.44
C ALA A 20 13.27 6.34 6.38
N MET A 21 14.15 6.84 5.51
CA MET A 21 14.33 8.28 5.28
C MET A 21 13.06 8.94 4.73
N ALA A 22 12.41 8.30 3.75
CA ALA A 22 11.17 8.81 3.17
C ALA A 22 10.04 8.94 4.21
N LYS A 23 9.89 7.92 5.07
CA LYS A 23 8.93 7.98 6.19
C LYS A 23 9.29 9.07 7.21
N SER A 24 10.57 9.25 7.53
CA SER A 24 11.00 10.33 8.42
C SER A 24 10.66 11.71 7.85
N ALA A 25 10.95 11.95 6.56
CA ALA A 25 10.60 13.20 5.89
C ALA A 25 9.08 13.44 5.82
N ALA A 26 8.29 12.36 5.68
CA ALA A 26 6.84 12.45 5.78
C ALA A 26 6.37 12.88 7.18
N CYS A 27 6.98 12.34 8.25
CA CYS A 27 6.73 12.80 9.62
C CYS A 27 7.05 14.29 9.80
N ASP A 28 8.20 14.73 9.27
CA ASP A 28 8.63 16.15 9.35
C ASP A 28 7.69 17.09 8.58
N SER A 29 6.97 16.57 7.58
CA SER A 29 5.93 17.28 6.82
C SER A 29 4.51 17.10 7.37
N GLN A 30 4.39 16.73 8.66
CA GLN A 30 3.13 16.63 9.41
C GLN A 30 2.25 15.41 9.09
N MET A 31 2.77 14.42 8.36
CA MET A 31 2.13 13.11 8.22
C MET A 31 2.45 12.25 9.45
N GLN A 32 1.52 12.04 10.38
CA GLN A 32 1.85 11.40 11.66
C GLN A 32 1.97 9.89 11.57
N SER A 33 1.26 9.24 10.63
CA SER A 33 1.34 7.80 10.41
C SER A 33 1.58 7.50 8.92
N PRO A 34 2.81 7.72 8.42
CA PRO A 34 3.13 7.51 7.02
C PRO A 34 3.25 6.02 6.67
N THR A 35 2.56 5.61 5.61
CA THR A 35 2.80 4.33 4.93
C THR A 35 3.24 4.55 3.49
N ILE A 36 3.99 3.61 2.94
CA ILE A 36 4.41 3.65 1.52
C ILE A 36 3.32 2.95 0.70
N MET A 37 2.72 3.69 -0.23
CA MET A 37 1.74 3.17 -1.19
C MET A 37 2.39 2.62 -2.44
N ALA A 38 3.46 3.28 -2.91
CA ALA A 38 4.19 2.88 -4.11
C ALA A 38 5.64 3.37 -4.04
N TRP A 39 6.52 2.73 -4.81
CA TRP A 39 7.91 3.17 -4.95
C TRP A 39 8.50 2.80 -6.31
N HIS A 40 9.59 3.49 -6.66
CA HIS A 40 10.41 3.21 -7.85
C HIS A 40 11.89 3.38 -7.52
N GLN A 41 12.71 2.49 -8.07
CA GLN A 41 14.16 2.64 -8.07
C GLN A 41 14.66 3.11 -9.44
N HIS A 42 15.25 4.30 -9.46
CA HIS A 42 15.77 4.92 -10.67
C HIS A 42 16.85 4.06 -11.35
N GLY A 43 16.90 4.15 -12.68
CA GLY A 43 17.83 3.37 -13.49
C GLY A 43 17.50 1.88 -13.57
N THR A 44 16.36 1.44 -13.01
CA THR A 44 15.86 0.06 -13.08
C THR A 44 14.36 0.05 -13.38
N ASP A 45 13.83 -1.14 -13.67
CA ASP A 45 12.39 -1.39 -13.75
C ASP A 45 11.79 -1.83 -12.40
N SER A 46 12.55 -1.70 -11.31
CA SER A 46 12.11 -2.13 -9.98
C SER A 46 11.13 -1.12 -9.40
N VAL A 47 9.88 -1.54 -9.26
CA VAL A 47 8.78 -0.74 -8.71
C VAL A 47 7.90 -1.57 -7.79
N SER A 48 7.07 -0.89 -7.00
CA SER A 48 5.92 -1.52 -6.37
C SER A 48 4.70 -0.60 -6.40
N PRO A 49 3.49 -1.15 -6.62
CA PRO A 49 3.24 -2.53 -7.03
C PRO A 49 3.73 -2.80 -8.46
N SER A 50 4.14 -4.06 -8.72
CA SER A 50 4.61 -4.53 -10.03
C SER A 50 3.71 -5.65 -10.55
N TYR A 51 3.32 -5.59 -11.82
CA TYR A 51 2.61 -6.64 -12.55
C TYR A 51 2.87 -6.52 -14.05
N ASP A 52 2.52 -7.55 -14.83
CA ASP A 52 2.83 -7.58 -16.26
C ASP A 52 2.07 -6.51 -17.05
N GLY A 53 2.78 -5.82 -17.95
CA GLY A 53 2.20 -4.80 -18.85
C GLY A 53 2.18 -3.38 -18.29
N ILE A 54 2.75 -3.14 -17.10
CA ILE A 54 2.94 -1.77 -16.60
C ILE A 54 4.08 -1.05 -17.31
N ASP A 55 4.00 0.29 -17.34
CA ASP A 55 5.17 1.14 -17.57
C ASP A 55 5.87 1.40 -16.22
N PRO A 56 7.02 0.79 -15.94
CA PRO A 56 7.70 0.92 -14.65
C PRO A 56 8.19 2.35 -14.39
N GLN A 57 8.27 3.21 -15.40
CA GLN A 57 8.72 4.59 -15.20
C GLN A 57 7.61 5.51 -14.71
N SER A 58 6.34 5.16 -14.90
CA SER A 58 5.21 6.05 -14.56
C SER A 58 4.06 5.40 -13.79
N TRP A 59 3.95 4.07 -13.81
CA TRP A 59 2.82 3.36 -13.22
C TRP A 59 2.74 3.53 -11.70
N TRP A 60 3.86 3.36 -11.00
CA TRP A 60 3.93 3.43 -9.55
C TRP A 60 3.38 4.76 -9.00
N ALA A 61 3.67 5.87 -9.67
CA ALA A 61 3.21 7.20 -9.28
C ALA A 61 1.68 7.32 -9.44
N LYS A 62 1.16 6.88 -10.60
CA LYS A 62 -0.29 6.84 -10.88
C LYS A 62 -1.03 5.96 -9.88
N TYR A 63 -0.49 4.77 -9.59
CA TYR A 63 -1.06 3.87 -8.60
C TYR A 63 -1.06 4.51 -7.21
N GLY A 64 0.08 5.05 -6.78
CA GLY A 64 0.23 5.68 -5.48
C GLY A 64 -0.75 6.83 -5.28
N GLU A 65 -0.81 7.77 -6.22
CA GLU A 65 -1.75 8.91 -6.17
C GLU A 65 -3.21 8.44 -6.21
N GLY A 66 -3.53 7.50 -7.10
CA GLY A 66 -4.89 6.96 -7.25
C GLY A 66 -5.40 6.18 -6.04
N ASN A 67 -4.49 5.65 -5.21
CA ASN A 67 -4.82 4.92 -3.98
C ASN A 67 -4.57 5.76 -2.72
N GLY A 68 -4.73 7.08 -2.83
CA GLY A 68 -4.74 7.99 -1.68
C GLY A 68 -3.36 8.41 -1.16
N GLY A 69 -2.31 8.16 -1.94
CA GLY A 69 -1.02 8.83 -1.77
C GLY A 69 -1.15 10.34 -1.89
N ARG A 70 -0.49 11.07 -1.00
CA ARG A 70 -0.59 12.54 -0.92
C ARG A 70 0.76 13.24 -0.93
N LEU A 71 1.84 12.48 -0.68
CA LEU A 71 3.19 12.99 -0.58
C LEU A 71 4.14 12.09 -1.40
N GLU A 72 4.86 12.68 -2.32
CA GLU A 72 5.98 12.05 -3.01
C GLU A 72 7.28 12.44 -2.31
N VAL A 73 8.16 11.48 -2.07
CA VAL A 73 9.49 11.73 -1.48
C VAL A 73 10.55 11.07 -2.33
N THR A 74 11.44 11.90 -2.89
CA THR A 74 12.66 11.45 -3.56
C THR A 74 13.79 11.36 -2.53
N VAL A 75 14.51 10.24 -2.50
CA VAL A 75 15.68 10.04 -1.63
C VAL A 75 16.93 9.84 -2.48
N GLY A 76 17.85 10.81 -2.37
CA GLY A 76 19.05 10.89 -3.20
C GLY A 76 18.71 11.07 -4.68
N ASP A 77 19.32 10.25 -5.53
CA ASP A 77 19.01 10.11 -6.95
C ASP A 77 18.51 8.69 -7.30
N GLN A 78 18.22 7.86 -6.30
CA GLN A 78 18.03 6.42 -6.48
C GLN A 78 16.59 5.94 -6.27
N PHE A 79 15.80 6.59 -5.41
CA PHE A 79 14.46 6.11 -5.06
C PHE A 79 13.43 7.23 -4.98
N ASP A 80 12.24 6.94 -5.48
CA ASP A 80 11.02 7.71 -5.25
C ASP A 80 9.99 6.88 -4.48
N PHE A 81 9.26 7.54 -3.58
CA PHE A 81 8.20 6.93 -2.76
C PHE A 81 6.94 7.77 -2.79
N ILE A 82 5.79 7.13 -2.96
CA ILE A 82 4.49 7.74 -2.69
C ILE A 82 4.01 7.31 -1.31
N LEU A 83 3.75 8.28 -0.43
CA LEU A 83 3.28 8.07 0.93
C LEU A 83 1.83 8.53 1.13
N MET A 84 1.14 7.77 1.98
CA MET A 84 -0.23 8.03 2.45
C MET A 84 -0.23 8.19 3.97
N GLU A 85 -1.12 9.05 4.45
CA GLU A 85 -1.50 9.15 5.86
C GLU A 85 -2.48 8.03 6.22
N THR A 86 -2.12 7.17 7.17
CA THR A 86 -3.01 6.07 7.59
C THR A 86 -3.88 6.40 8.80
N ARG A 87 -3.70 7.57 9.43
CA ARG A 87 -4.64 8.02 10.47
C ARG A 87 -6.05 8.17 9.89
N GLY A 88 -7.02 7.56 10.55
CA GLY A 88 -8.42 7.57 10.13
C GLY A 88 -8.85 6.28 9.43
N PHE A 89 -7.89 5.43 9.01
CA PHE A 89 -8.20 4.06 8.64
C PHE A 89 -8.30 3.21 9.90
N GLU A 90 -9.28 2.31 9.94
CA GLU A 90 -9.33 1.29 10.98
C GLU A 90 -8.10 0.39 10.85
N THR A 91 -7.41 0.18 11.97
CA THR A 91 -6.45 -0.91 12.02
C THR A 91 -7.25 -2.20 11.98
N VAL A 92 -7.37 -2.81 10.81
CA VAL A 92 -7.58 -4.25 10.73
C VAL A 92 -6.43 -4.82 11.55
N GLY A 93 -6.73 -5.35 12.74
CA GLY A 93 -5.71 -6.02 13.56
C GLY A 93 -5.04 -7.13 12.75
N ARG A 94 -4.18 -7.95 13.36
CA ARG A 94 -3.68 -9.18 12.71
C ARG A 94 -4.79 -10.22 12.54
N LEU A 95 -5.93 -9.86 11.99
CA LEU A 95 -7.00 -10.76 11.57
C LEU A 95 -6.78 -10.94 10.07
N PRO A 96 -5.95 -11.92 9.66
CA PRO A 96 -5.73 -12.18 8.25
C PRO A 96 -7.08 -12.40 7.57
N VAL A 97 -7.27 -11.72 6.44
CA VAL A 97 -8.45 -11.90 5.60
C VAL A 97 -8.13 -12.87 4.47
N SER A 98 -9.12 -13.64 4.07
CA SER A 98 -9.05 -14.55 2.92
C SER A 98 -10.28 -14.36 2.04
N ASN A 99 -10.09 -14.37 0.73
CA ASN A 99 -11.21 -14.35 -0.21
C ASN A 99 -11.74 -15.77 -0.39
N LEU A 100 -13.06 -15.94 -0.30
CA LEU A 100 -13.75 -17.19 -0.59
C LEU A 100 -14.89 -16.95 -1.58
N VAL A 101 -15.13 -17.93 -2.45
CA VAL A 101 -16.24 -17.92 -3.40
C VAL A 101 -17.24 -18.99 -2.95
N ALA A 102 -18.49 -18.59 -2.73
CA ALA A 102 -19.57 -19.51 -2.41
C ALA A 102 -20.01 -20.32 -3.63
N GLU A 103 -20.80 -21.38 -3.42
CA GLU A 103 -21.28 -22.26 -4.50
C GLU A 103 -22.18 -21.54 -5.52
N ASP A 104 -22.79 -20.42 -5.13
CA ASP A 104 -23.59 -19.54 -5.97
C ASP A 104 -22.74 -18.51 -6.76
N GLY A 105 -21.42 -18.51 -6.57
CA GLY A 105 -20.48 -17.60 -7.23
C GLY A 105 -20.28 -16.26 -6.53
N VAL A 106 -20.91 -16.01 -5.38
CA VAL A 106 -20.72 -14.77 -4.62
C VAL A 106 -19.35 -14.78 -3.93
N GLU A 107 -18.60 -13.69 -4.07
CA GLU A 107 -17.30 -13.49 -3.43
C GLU A 107 -17.44 -12.85 -2.06
N TYR A 108 -16.68 -13.36 -1.10
CA TYR A 108 -16.66 -12.90 0.28
C TYR A 108 -15.24 -12.59 0.71
N ILE A 109 -15.09 -11.54 1.53
CA ILE A 109 -13.89 -11.33 2.35
C ILE A 109 -14.15 -11.89 3.75
N CYS A 110 -13.27 -12.79 4.19
CA CYS A 110 -13.47 -13.52 5.44
C CYS A 110 -12.33 -13.31 6.42
N LEU A 111 -12.65 -13.07 7.69
CA LEU A 111 -11.71 -13.05 8.80
C LEU A 111 -11.29 -14.49 9.13
N THR A 112 -10.07 -14.87 8.73
CA THR A 112 -9.51 -16.22 8.88
C THR A 112 -9.64 -16.79 10.29
N PRO A 113 -9.41 -16.02 11.38
CA PRO A 113 -9.54 -16.56 12.75
C PRO A 113 -10.99 -16.96 13.11
N LEU A 114 -11.99 -16.30 12.53
CA LEU A 114 -13.40 -16.59 12.75
C LEU A 114 -13.93 -17.70 11.83
N LEU A 115 -13.23 -17.97 10.74
CA LEU A 115 -13.56 -19.00 9.77
C LEU A 115 -13.29 -20.42 10.30
N GLY A 116 -12.40 -20.57 11.28
CA GLY A 116 -12.13 -21.85 11.95
C GLY A 116 -11.60 -22.95 11.03
N GLY A 117 -10.99 -22.59 9.90
CA GLY A 117 -10.51 -23.54 8.87
C GLY A 117 -11.57 -24.02 7.88
N SER A 118 -12.80 -23.49 7.93
CA SER A 118 -13.82 -23.75 6.92
C SER A 118 -13.42 -23.15 5.57
N ALA A 119 -13.58 -23.90 4.47
CA ALA A 119 -13.48 -23.34 3.12
C ALA A 119 -14.82 -22.74 2.61
N LYS A 120 -15.86 -22.75 3.45
CA LYS A 120 -17.18 -22.19 3.14
C LYS A 120 -17.38 -20.87 3.89
N PRO A 121 -17.87 -19.80 3.21
CA PRO A 121 -18.24 -18.56 3.87
C PRO A 121 -19.29 -18.78 4.96
N ASN A 122 -19.21 -18.00 6.04
CA ASN A 122 -20.25 -17.96 7.07
C ASN A 122 -20.45 -16.53 7.57
N GLU A 123 -21.67 -16.20 7.96
CA GLU A 123 -22.09 -14.84 8.36
C GLU A 123 -21.31 -14.26 9.54
N ARG A 124 -20.69 -15.10 10.38
CA ARG A 124 -19.93 -14.63 11.55
C ARG A 124 -18.51 -14.22 11.19
N ALA A 125 -18.00 -14.69 10.05
CA ALA A 125 -16.61 -14.51 9.64
C ALA A 125 -16.47 -13.76 8.32
N CYS A 126 -17.53 -13.68 7.51
CA CYS A 126 -17.44 -13.26 6.11
C CYS A 126 -18.46 -12.17 5.78
N VAL A 127 -18.05 -11.23 4.96
CA VAL A 127 -18.90 -10.16 4.39
C VAL A 127 -18.79 -10.27 2.86
N PRO A 128 -19.89 -10.11 2.09
CA PRO A 128 -19.81 -10.02 0.64
C PRO A 128 -18.79 -8.96 0.22
N LEU A 129 -17.94 -9.27 -0.76
CA LEU A 129 -16.84 -8.39 -1.16
C LEU A 129 -17.36 -7.01 -1.62
N ASP A 130 -18.47 -6.99 -2.34
CA ASP A 130 -19.13 -5.76 -2.82
C ASP A 130 -19.61 -4.87 -1.66
N GLU A 131 -20.19 -5.48 -0.61
CA GLU A 131 -20.62 -4.74 0.60
C GLU A 131 -19.41 -4.22 1.37
N TRP A 132 -18.38 -5.05 1.53
CA TRP A 132 -17.16 -4.63 2.21
C TRP A 132 -16.46 -3.47 1.51
N MET A 133 -16.45 -3.44 0.17
CA MET A 133 -15.93 -2.32 -0.62
C MET A 133 -16.78 -1.06 -0.49
N ALA A 134 -18.09 -1.20 -0.32
CA ALA A 134 -19.01 -0.08 -0.17
C ALA A 134 -18.87 0.61 1.21
N ASP A 135 -18.60 -0.16 2.27
CA ASP A 135 -18.43 0.35 3.63
C ASP A 135 -17.08 1.06 3.88
N GLN A 136 -16.20 1.13 2.88
CA GLN A 136 -14.91 1.86 2.99
C GLN A 136 -15.03 3.39 2.75
N TYR A 137 -16.23 3.92 2.50
CA TYR A 137 -16.47 5.33 2.13
C TYR A 137 -17.42 6.09 3.07
#